data_AF-A0A4Y9FWU7-F1
#
_entry.id   AF-A0A4Y9FWU7-F1
#
_cell.length_a   1.000
_cell.length_b   1.000
_cell.length_c   1.000
_cell.angle_alpha   90.00
_cell.angle_beta   90.00
_cell.angle_gamma   90.00
#
_symmetry.space_group_name_H-M   'P 1'
#
loop_
_entity.id
_entity.type
_entity.pdbx_description
1 polymer ?
#
loop_
_entity_poly.entity_id
_entity_poly.type
_entity_poly.pdbx_seq_one_letter_code
_entity_poly.pdbx_strand_id
1 'polypeptide(L)' 'MTESEPELSFDELLAESRELIEDFDSVPWPQMTAMFYQHAYEELRLHLGMILDALESDRPAS' A
#
# COMPACT_ATOMS: atom_id res chain seq x y z
N MET A 1 -4.32 26.45 7.69
CA MET A 1 -3.68 25.46 8.56
C MET A 1 -3.70 24.18 7.77
N THR A 2 -2.59 23.82 7.15
CA THR A 2 -2.47 22.55 6.44
C THR A 2 -2.26 21.53 7.55
N GLU A 3 -3.30 20.78 7.90
CA GLU A 3 -3.12 19.56 8.68
C GLU A 3 -2.28 18.64 7.80
N SER A 4 -0.97 18.59 8.07
CA SER A 4 -0.12 17.54 7.52
C SER A 4 -0.70 16.23 8.04
N GLU A 5 -1.31 15.45 7.15
CA GLU A 5 -1.67 14.06 7.46
C GLU A 5 -0.43 13.38 8.04
N PRO A 6 -0.56 12.61 9.12
CA PRO A 6 0.59 11.95 9.72
C PRO A 6 1.23 11.04 8.66
N GLU A 7 2.48 11.34 8.29
CA GLU A 7 3.29 10.43 7.48
C GLU A 7 3.42 9.11 8.26
N LEU A 8 2.88 8.03 7.71
CA LEU A 8 3.03 6.70 8.28
C LEU A 8 4.52 6.36 8.36
N SER A 9 4.96 5.78 9.48
CA SER A 9 6.30 5.21 9.55
C SER A 9 6.43 4.05 8.57
N PHE A 10 7.66 3.72 8.18
CA PHE A 10 7.92 2.60 7.25
C PHE A 10 7.36 1.26 7.75
N ASP A 11 7.43 1.01 9.06
CA ASP A 11 6.89 -0.21 9.66
C ASP A 11 5.36 -0.24 9.64
N GLU A 12 4.70 0.90 9.87
CA GLU A 12 3.24 1.03 9.75
C GLU A 12 2.80 0.83 8.30
N LEU A 13 3.48 1.46 7.35
CA LEU A 13 3.21 1.29 5.92
C LEU A 13 3.38 -0.18 5.48
N LEU A 14 4.41 -0.88 5.97
CA LEU A 14 4.59 -2.30 5.69
C LEU A 14 3.51 -3.17 6.33
N ALA A 15 3.04 -2.84 7.54
CA ALA A 15 1.96 -3.55 8.21
C ALA A 15 0.64 -3.39 7.43
N GLU A 16 0.26 -2.16 7.07
CA GLU A 16 -0.93 -1.88 6.28
C GLU A 16 -0.88 -2.55 4.90
N SER A 17 0.28 -2.55 4.24
CA SER A 17 0.43 -3.19 2.94
C SER A 17 0.26 -4.71 3.01
N ARG A 18 0.61 -5.34 4.15
CA ARG A 18 0.38 -6.78 4.38
C ARG A 18 -1.09 -7.07 4.64
N GLU A 19 -1.74 -6.26 5.48
CA GLU A 19 -3.18 -6.37 5.76
C GLU A 19 -3.99 -6.24 4.46
N LEU A 20 -3.66 -5.27 3.60
CA LEU A 20 -4.29 -5.10 2.30
C LEU A 20 -4.21 -6.35 1.41
N ILE A 21 -3.04 -7.02 1.40
CA ILE A 21 -2.86 -8.26 0.64
C ILE A 21 -3.69 -9.40 1.24
N GLU A 22 -3.69 -9.53 2.56
CA GLU A 22 -4.51 -10.53 3.27
C GLU A 22 -6.00 -10.32 2.99
N ASP A 23 -6.47 -9.07 2.97
CA ASP A 23 -7.84 -8.71 2.62
C ASP A 23 -8.17 -9.15 1.19
N PHE A 24 -7.31 -8.88 0.22
CA PHE A 24 -7.51 -9.31 -1.17
C PHE A 24 -7.49 -10.84 -1.32
N ASP A 25 -6.62 -11.54 -0.60
CA ASP A 25 -6.55 -13.01 -0.61
C ASP A 25 -7.78 -13.65 0.07
N SER A 26 -8.44 -12.94 0.98
CA SER A 26 -9.66 -13.40 1.65
C SER A 26 -10.91 -13.33 0.76
N VAL A 27 -10.85 -12.61 -0.37
CA VAL A 27 -12.01 -12.40 -1.25
C VAL A 27 -12.39 -13.70 -1.96
N PRO A 28 -13.65 -14.18 -1.82
CA PRO A 28 -14.09 -15.38 -2.51
C PRO A 28 -14.05 -15.19 -4.03
N TRP A 29 -13.59 -16.22 -4.75
CA TRP A 29 -13.51 -16.25 -6.23
C TRP A 29 -14.72 -15.65 -6.98
N PRO A 30 -15.98 -15.92 -6.60
CA PRO A 30 -17.14 -15.33 -7.29
C PRO A 30 -17.22 -13.80 -7.20
N GLN A 31 -16.53 -13.19 -6.24
CA GLN A 31 -16.50 -11.75 -5.99
C GLN A 31 -15.28 -11.06 -6.62
N MET A 32 -14.29 -11.83 -7.12
CA MET A 32 -13.11 -11.33 -7.83
C MET A 32 -13.48 -10.88 -9.25
N THR A 33 -14.29 -9.84 -9.34
CA THR A 33 -14.73 -9.23 -10.60
C THR A 33 -13.63 -8.41 -11.27
N ALA A 34 -13.85 -7.99 -12.52
CA ALA A 34 -12.93 -7.06 -13.19
C ALA A 34 -12.72 -5.75 -12.40
N MET A 35 -13.78 -5.26 -11.75
CA MET A 35 -13.70 -4.07 -10.88
C MET A 35 -12.85 -4.32 -9.63
N PHE A 36 -12.95 -5.52 -9.04
CA PHE A 36 -12.09 -5.92 -7.94
C PHE A 36 -10.61 -5.87 -8.35
N TYR A 37 -10.25 -6.48 -9.49
CA TYR A 37 -8.86 -6.48 -9.95
C TYR A 37 -8.34 -5.09 -10.30
N GLN A 38 -9.17 -4.23 -10.89
CA GLN A 38 -8.79 -2.85 -11.16
C GLN A 38 -8.49 -2.11 -9.85
N HIS A 39 -9.38 -2.19 -8.88
CA HIS A 39 -9.20 -1.54 -7.58
C HIS A 39 -7.99 -2.11 -6.83
N ALA A 40 -7.88 -3.44 -6.74
CA ALA A 40 -6.76 -4.10 -6.08
C ALA A 40 -5.41 -3.71 -6.70
N TYR A 41 -5.35 -3.60 -8.04
CA TYR A 41 -4.14 -3.11 -8.70
C TYR A 41 -3.84 -1.65 -8.36
N GLU A 42 -4.84 -0.78 -8.33
CA GLU A 42 -4.67 0.64 -7.98
C GLU A 42 -4.11 0.80 -6.56
N GLU A 43 -4.68 0.09 -5.57
CA GLU A 43 -4.23 0.11 -4.18
C GLU A 43 -2.81 -0.46 -4.03
N LEU A 44 -2.52 -1.63 -4.62
CA LEU A 44 -1.18 -2.21 -4.58
C LEU A 44 -0.13 -1.29 -5.20
N ARG A 45 -0.48 -0.60 -6.30
CA ARG A 45 0.42 0.36 -6.95
C ARG A 45 0.72 1.55 -6.04
N LEU A 46 -0.26 2.05 -5.30
CA LEU A 46 -0.08 3.14 -4.35
C LEU A 46 0.83 2.73 -3.19
N HIS A 47 0.54 1.61 -2.53
CA HIS A 47 1.34 1.09 -1.43
C HIS A 47 2.78 0.78 -1.85
N LEU A 48 2.97 0.17 -3.01
CA LEU A 48 4.31 -0.06 -3.56
C LEU A 48 5.05 1.25 -3.80
N GLY A 49 4.39 2.27 -4.33
CA GLY A 49 4.99 3.61 -4.52
C GLY A 49 5.49 4.19 -3.21
N MET A 50 4.63 4.21 -2.18
CA MET A 50 4.99 4.71 -0.85
C MET A 50 6.18 3.95 -0.24
N ILE A 51 6.21 2.62 -0.40
CA ILE A 51 7.32 1.79 0.09
C ILE A 51 8.63 2.16 -0.62
N LEU A 52 8.59 2.34 -1.94
CA LEU A 52 9.77 2.72 -2.71
C LEU A 52 10.28 4.12 -2.31
N ASP A 53 9.37 5.09 -2.15
CA ASP A 53 9.71 6.45 -1.73
C ASP A 53 10.34 6.47 -0.32
N ALA A 54 9.80 5.66 0.60
CA ALA A 54 10.36 5.49 1.94
C ALA A 54 11.76 4.85 1.91
N LEU A 55 11.97 3.83 1.07
CA LEU A 55 13.28 3.19 0.90
C LEU A 55 14.31 4.12 0.28
N GLU A 56 13.91 4.99 -0.65
CA GLU A 56 14.79 6.02 -1.21
C GLU A 56 15.17 7.07 -0.16
N SER A 57 14.22 7.44 0.70
CA SER A 57 14.44 8.43 1.77
C SER A 57 15.40 7.93 2.86
N ASP A 58 15.40 6.62 3.14
CA ASP A 58 16.29 6.00 4.14
C ASP A 58 17.67 5.61 3.57
N ARG A 59 17.88 5.76 2.25
CA ARG A 59 19.17 5.45 1.63
C ARG A 59 20.22 6.47 2.10
N PRO A 60 21.34 6.03 2.71
CA PRO A 60 22.45 6.93 3.04
C PRO A 60 23.02 7.53 1.75
N ALA A 61 23.25 8.85 1.75
CA ALA A 61 23.89 9.53 0.63
C ALA A 61 25.31 8.93 0.41
N SER A 62 25.46 8.19 -0.69
CA SER A 62 26.76 7.67 -1.15
C SER A 62 27.68 8.77 -1.67
#